data_AF-A0A5Q2N344-F1
#
_entry.id   AF-A0A5Q2N344-F1
#
_cell.length_a   1.000
_cell.length_b   1.000
_cell.length_c   1.000
_cell.angle_alpha   90.00
_cell.angle_beta   90.00
_cell.angle_gamma   90.00
#
_symmetry.space_group_name_H-M   'P 1'
#
loop_
_entity.id
_entity.type
_entity.pdbx_description
1 polymer ?
#
loop_
_entity_poly.entity_id
_entity_poly.type
_entity_poly.pdbx_seq_one_letter_code
_entity_poly.pdbx_strand_id
1 'polypeptide(L)'
;MRTYIKLLSLVVSLCLLLSFVGPSFAASVETHYIDGKVIKTEVLVDNESVRKVKVTENNEKTVITTYDKTSGNLEILETDNQTAEIKITNLNVQSGESTSIGVQSSFLHKEGLFFDGSYIISGSYWQIYNSNDQRKFLTLTTSNSTNLNNFKTAIDNMVERERSAIAAGGTTIVSTVVALFTTPPGLSVLLSTVTALGGTVTTGIILWNAYDYQKEADYYWGQAR
;
A
#
# COMPACT_ATOMS: atom_id res chain seq x y z
N MET A 1 -30.48 -22.40 -27.70
CA MET A 1 -29.64 -23.36 -26.93
C MET A 1 -28.27 -23.64 -27.56
N ARG A 2 -28.16 -23.83 -28.89
CA ARG A 2 -26.88 -24.11 -29.59
C ARG A 2 -25.80 -23.00 -29.52
N THR A 3 -26.17 -21.74 -29.29
CA THR A 3 -25.24 -20.60 -29.23
C THR A 3 -24.55 -20.46 -27.86
N TYR A 4 -25.25 -20.73 -26.77
CA TYR A 4 -24.68 -20.67 -25.40
C TYR A 4 -23.62 -21.74 -25.15
N ILE A 5 -23.77 -22.92 -25.77
CA ILE A 5 -22.77 -24.01 -25.69
C ILE A 5 -21.46 -23.62 -26.40
N LYS A 6 -21.52 -22.81 -27.47
CA LYS A 6 -20.33 -22.33 -28.19
C LYS A 6 -19.57 -21.27 -27.39
N LEU A 7 -20.27 -20.38 -26.68
CA LEU A 7 -19.67 -19.38 -25.79
C LEU A 7 -19.01 -20.02 -24.56
N LEU A 8 -19.65 -21.02 -23.97
CA LEU A 8 -19.09 -21.76 -22.83
C LEU A 8 -17.84 -22.56 -23.23
N SER A 9 -17.84 -23.18 -24.41
CA SER A 9 -16.68 -23.89 -24.96
C SER A 9 -15.49 -22.97 -25.27
N LEU A 10 -15.76 -21.71 -25.68
CA LEU A 10 -14.73 -20.70 -25.90
C LEU A 10 -14.09 -20.26 -24.57
N VAL A 11 -14.90 -20.02 -23.54
CA VAL A 11 -14.42 -19.62 -22.20
C VAL A 11 -13.64 -20.75 -21.54
N VAL A 12 -14.11 -22.00 -21.63
CA VAL A 12 -13.40 -23.16 -21.06
C VAL A 12 -12.10 -23.47 -21.83
N SER A 13 -12.07 -23.30 -23.16
CA SER A 13 -10.83 -23.47 -23.94
C SER A 13 -9.82 -22.35 -23.65
N LEU A 14 -10.27 -21.12 -23.41
CA LEU A 14 -9.41 -20.00 -23.03
C LEU A 14 -8.79 -20.23 -21.63
N CYS A 15 -9.55 -20.82 -20.69
CA CYS A 15 -9.04 -21.18 -19.37
C CYS A 15 -8.01 -22.33 -19.41
N LEU A 16 -8.16 -23.28 -20.34
CA LEU A 16 -7.24 -24.43 -20.47
C LEU A 16 -5.93 -24.11 -21.21
N LEU A 17 -5.91 -23.04 -22.01
CA LEU A 17 -4.68 -22.56 -22.66
C LEU A 17 -3.75 -21.79 -21.69
N LEU A 18 -4.25 -21.40 -20.52
CA LEU A 18 -3.44 -20.78 -19.45
C LEU A 18 -2.80 -21.81 -18.51
N SER A 19 -3.04 -23.11 -18.71
CA SER A 19 -2.62 -24.16 -17.76
C SER A 19 -1.22 -24.77 -18.02
N PHE A 20 -0.49 -24.30 -19.03
CA PHE A 20 0.87 -24.78 -19.34
C PHE A 20 1.84 -23.63 -19.53
N VAL A 21 2.08 -22.88 -18.44
CA VAL A 21 3.30 -22.11 -18.30
C VAL A 21 4.17 -22.89 -17.31
N GLY A 22 5.05 -23.75 -17.84
CA GLY A 22 6.19 -24.20 -17.05
C GLY A 22 6.96 -22.97 -16.54
N PRO A 23 7.59 -23.00 -15.36
CA PRO A 23 8.21 -21.80 -14.82
C PRO A 23 9.43 -21.42 -15.67
N SER A 24 9.24 -20.54 -16.65
CA SER A 24 10.35 -19.83 -17.28
C SER A 24 10.70 -18.65 -16.37
N PHE A 25 11.69 -18.84 -15.51
CA PHE A 25 12.26 -17.77 -14.69
C PHE A 25 13.15 -16.87 -15.55
N ALA A 26 12.55 -16.14 -16.48
CA ALA A 26 13.17 -14.97 -17.07
C ALA A 26 12.73 -13.75 -16.26
N ALA A 27 13.67 -12.88 -15.90
CA ALA A 27 13.33 -11.56 -15.39
C ALA A 27 12.43 -10.88 -16.43
N SER A 28 11.13 -10.78 -16.13
CA SER A 28 10.17 -10.15 -17.02
C SER A 28 10.15 -8.66 -16.71
N VAL A 29 10.61 -7.85 -17.66
CA VAL A 29 10.46 -6.41 -17.61
C VAL A 29 9.21 -6.04 -18.39
N GLU A 30 8.22 -5.49 -17.69
CA GLU A 30 7.01 -4.95 -18.30
C GLU A 30 7.05 -3.42 -18.24
N THR A 31 6.65 -2.76 -19.32
CA THR A 31 6.55 -1.31 -19.39
C THR A 31 5.09 -0.91 -19.54
N HIS A 32 4.62 -0.05 -18.66
CA HIS A 32 3.25 0.42 -18.57
C HIS A 32 3.22 1.94 -18.70
N TYR A 33 2.21 2.47 -19.38
CA TYR A 33 1.98 3.90 -19.51
C TYR A 33 0.74 4.26 -18.69
N ILE A 34 0.94 4.94 -17.56
CA ILE A 34 -0.09 5.21 -16.57
C ILE A 34 -0.06 6.70 -16.26
N ASP A 35 -1.14 7.42 -16.57
CA ASP A 35 -1.29 8.85 -16.26
C ASP A 35 -0.10 9.72 -16.75
N GLY A 36 0.37 9.46 -17.96
CA GLY A 36 1.52 10.16 -18.55
C GLY A 36 2.90 9.74 -18.02
N LYS A 37 2.94 8.83 -17.04
CA LYS A 37 4.18 8.28 -16.46
C LYS A 37 4.51 6.92 -17.09
N VAL A 38 5.79 6.66 -17.28
CA VAL A 38 6.34 5.38 -17.76
C VAL A 38 6.75 4.56 -16.54
N ILE A 39 6.07 3.45 -16.32
CA ILE A 39 6.28 2.56 -15.19
C ILE A 39 6.88 1.26 -15.69
N LYS A 40 8.10 0.98 -15.26
CA LYS A 40 8.78 -0.27 -15.57
C LYS A 40 8.74 -1.16 -14.35
N THR A 41 8.17 -2.34 -14.49
CA THR A 41 8.10 -3.35 -13.43
C THR A 41 8.96 -4.53 -13.83
N GLU A 42 9.82 -4.95 -12.93
CA GLU A 42 10.75 -6.05 -13.11
C GLU A 42 10.64 -6.99 -11.92
N VAL A 43 10.28 -8.25 -12.18
CA VAL A 43 10.33 -9.29 -11.14
C VAL A 43 11.77 -9.80 -11.08
N LEU A 44 12.49 -9.42 -10.03
CA LEU A 44 13.89 -9.79 -9.82
C LEU A 44 14.02 -11.22 -9.30
N VAL A 45 13.12 -11.62 -8.40
CA VAL A 45 13.06 -12.96 -7.81
C VAL A 45 11.59 -13.31 -7.55
N ASP A 46 11.17 -14.52 -7.90
CA ASP A 46 9.92 -15.09 -7.40
C ASP A 46 10.09 -16.60 -7.23
N ASN A 47 10.22 -17.05 -5.98
CA ASN A 47 10.34 -18.46 -5.62
C ASN A 47 9.48 -18.77 -4.38
N GLU A 48 9.53 -19.99 -3.86
CA GLU A 48 8.68 -20.41 -2.73
C GLU A 48 8.93 -19.61 -1.45
N SER A 49 10.13 -19.05 -1.27
CA SER A 49 10.53 -18.35 -0.04
C SER A 49 10.49 -16.84 -0.17
N VAL A 50 10.79 -16.29 -1.34
CA VAL A 50 10.97 -14.84 -1.54
C VAL A 50 10.35 -14.39 -2.84
N ARG A 51 9.72 -13.20 -2.82
CA ARG A 51 9.40 -12.43 -4.01
C ARG A 51 10.05 -11.06 -3.92
N LYS A 52 10.79 -10.66 -4.95
CA LYS A 52 11.47 -9.38 -5.08
C LYS A 52 11.06 -8.71 -6.37
N VAL A 53 10.47 -7.52 -6.26
CA VAL A 53 9.98 -6.74 -7.40
C VAL A 53 10.65 -5.38 -7.38
N LYS A 54 11.07 -4.92 -8.56
CA LYS A 54 11.58 -3.57 -8.79
C LYS A 54 10.57 -2.82 -9.65
N VAL A 55 10.21 -1.63 -9.23
CA VAL A 55 9.42 -0.68 -10.01
C VAL A 55 10.26 0.57 -10.24
N THR A 56 10.24 1.10 -11.45
CA THR A 56 10.92 2.33 -11.83
C THR A 56 9.91 3.27 -12.49
N GLU A 57 9.75 4.45 -11.92
CA GLU A 57 8.89 5.53 -12.44
C GLU A 57 9.78 6.53 -13.19
N ASN A 58 9.53 6.71 -14.49
CA ASN A 58 10.21 7.71 -15.35
C ASN A 58 11.75 7.69 -15.31
N ASN A 59 12.36 6.63 -14.77
CA ASN A 59 13.77 6.56 -14.34
C ASN A 59 14.15 7.57 -13.23
N GLU A 60 13.20 8.28 -12.63
CA GLU A 60 13.41 9.27 -11.57
C GLU A 60 13.35 8.62 -10.18
N LYS A 61 12.41 7.69 -9.97
CA LYS A 61 12.26 6.96 -8.70
C LYS A 61 12.35 5.46 -8.94
N THR A 62 13.08 4.75 -8.08
CA THR A 62 13.15 3.29 -8.08
C THR A 62 12.72 2.75 -6.73
N VAL A 63 11.81 1.77 -6.75
CA VAL A 63 11.34 1.10 -5.54
C VAL A 63 11.58 -0.39 -5.70
N ILE A 64 12.29 -0.98 -4.75
CA ILE A 64 12.53 -2.42 -4.68
C ILE A 64 11.82 -2.95 -3.45
N THR A 65 10.87 -3.84 -3.66
CA THR A 65 10.17 -4.52 -2.56
C THR A 65 10.58 -5.97 -2.49
N THR A 66 11.02 -6.41 -1.31
CA THR A 66 11.34 -7.80 -1.00
C THR A 66 10.34 -8.34 0.01
N TYR A 67 9.59 -9.39 -0.33
CA TYR A 67 8.72 -10.11 0.59
C TYR A 67 9.26 -11.50 0.85
N ASP A 68 9.54 -11.78 2.11
CA ASP A 68 9.81 -13.11 2.62
C ASP A 68 8.48 -13.80 2.91
N LYS A 69 8.13 -14.76 2.05
CA LYS A 69 6.89 -15.55 2.12
C LYS A 69 6.86 -16.46 3.35
N THR A 70 8.02 -16.74 3.95
CA THR A 70 8.15 -17.63 5.12
C THR A 70 7.94 -16.90 6.43
N SER A 71 8.44 -15.67 6.56
CA SER A 71 8.32 -14.86 7.78
C SER A 71 7.23 -13.79 7.72
N GLY A 72 6.67 -13.52 6.53
CA GLY A 72 5.74 -12.42 6.32
C GLY A 72 6.40 -11.03 6.32
N ASN A 73 7.74 -10.97 6.34
CA ASN A 73 8.48 -9.72 6.35
C ASN A 73 8.50 -9.09 4.95
N LEU A 74 8.30 -7.78 4.91
CA LEU A 74 8.26 -6.95 3.74
C LEU A 74 9.28 -5.81 3.93
N GLU A 75 10.29 -5.78 3.08
CA GLU A 75 11.27 -4.70 3.00
C GLU A 75 10.96 -3.87 1.75
N ILE A 76 10.96 -2.55 1.90
CA ILE A 76 10.76 -1.59 0.82
C ILE A 76 11.99 -0.69 0.80
N LEU A 77 12.70 -0.68 -0.31
CA LEU A 77 13.83 0.20 -0.57
C LEU A 77 13.41 1.20 -1.65
N GLU A 78 13.29 2.46 -1.27
CA GLU A 78 13.04 3.58 -2.17
C GLU A 78 14.36 4.26 -2.49
N THR A 79 14.56 4.63 -3.76
CA THR A 79 15.69 5.41 -4.23
C THR A 79 15.19 6.52 -5.13
N ASP A 80 15.51 7.75 -4.78
CA ASP A 80 15.43 8.88 -5.70
C ASP A 80 16.69 8.84 -6.57
N ASN A 81 16.53 8.59 -7.86
CA ASN A 81 17.65 8.44 -8.79
C ASN A 81 18.30 9.78 -9.17
N GLN A 82 17.65 10.91 -8.87
CA GLN A 82 18.21 12.24 -9.10
C GLN A 82 19.09 12.69 -7.93
N THR A 83 18.66 12.41 -6.69
CA THR A 83 19.37 12.81 -5.47
C THR A 83 20.24 11.71 -4.87
N ALA A 84 20.04 10.45 -5.30
CA ALA A 84 20.59 9.24 -4.71
C ALA A 84 20.20 9.01 -3.24
N GLU A 85 19.12 9.64 -2.77
CA GLU A 85 18.57 9.42 -1.44
C GLU A 85 17.93 8.03 -1.36
N ILE A 86 18.19 7.31 -0.25
CA ILE A 86 17.68 5.95 -0.02
C ILE A 86 16.87 5.93 1.27
N LYS A 87 15.63 5.44 1.17
CA LYS A 87 14.75 5.16 2.32
C LYS A 87 14.47 3.68 2.39
N ILE A 88 14.60 3.09 3.58
CA ILE A 88 14.33 1.67 3.81
C ILE A 88 13.23 1.55 4.87
N THR A 89 12.15 0.85 4.50
CA THR A 89 11.01 0.56 5.38
C THR A 89 10.89 -0.94 5.56
N ASN A 90 10.79 -1.41 6.80
CA ASN A 90 10.63 -2.82 7.14
C ASN A 90 9.29 -3.04 7.86
N LEU A 91 8.51 -3.99 7.39
CA LEU A 91 7.16 -4.28 7.86
C LEU A 91 6.98 -5.78 8.03
N ASN A 92 6.20 -6.21 9.00
CA ASN A 92 5.72 -7.59 9.07
C ASN A 92 4.22 -7.60 8.76
N VAL A 93 3.85 -8.26 7.66
CA VAL A 93 2.50 -8.28 7.11
C VAL A 93 1.61 -9.30 7.84
N GLN A 94 2.21 -10.26 8.56
CA GLN A 94 1.50 -11.32 9.29
C GLN A 94 1.27 -10.99 10.77
N SER A 95 2.05 -10.08 11.36
CA SER A 95 1.82 -9.63 12.72
C SER A 95 0.70 -8.58 12.75
N GLY A 96 -0.51 -9.02 13.06
CA GLY A 96 -1.46 -8.16 13.76
C GLY A 96 -0.77 -7.59 15.00
N GLU A 97 -0.85 -6.27 15.16
CA GLU A 97 -0.30 -5.44 16.24
C GLU A 97 0.77 -6.10 17.14
N SER A 98 2.04 -5.76 16.91
CA SER A 98 3.06 -5.93 17.96
C SER A 98 2.75 -4.98 19.11
N THR A 99 1.90 -5.41 20.04
CA THR A 99 1.91 -4.91 21.41
C THR A 99 3.12 -5.51 22.09
N SER A 100 4.28 -4.86 21.98
CA SER A 100 5.42 -5.22 22.82
C SER A 100 5.07 -4.90 24.26
N ILE A 101 4.66 -5.92 25.03
CA ILE A 101 4.62 -5.89 26.48
C ILE A 101 6.08 -5.90 26.95
N GLY A 102 6.65 -4.71 27.08
CA GLY A 102 7.98 -4.47 27.63
C GLY A 102 7.99 -3.07 28.22
N VAL A 103 8.10 -2.98 29.54
CA VAL A 103 7.96 -1.75 30.33
C VAL A 103 8.88 -0.63 29.79
N GLN A 104 8.31 0.37 29.14
CA GLN A 104 8.80 1.76 29.11
C GLN A 104 7.78 2.64 28.35
N SER A 105 7.02 3.47 29.09
CA SER A 105 6.06 4.48 28.62
C SER A 105 5.02 4.03 27.58
N SER A 106 3.75 3.95 27.99
CA SER A 106 2.61 3.55 27.15
C SER A 106 2.27 4.61 26.08
N PHE A 107 3.14 4.78 25.10
CA PHE A 107 2.86 5.57 23.91
C PHE A 107 2.10 4.69 22.91
N LEU A 108 0.90 5.09 22.52
CA LEU A 108 0.22 4.49 21.37
C LEU A 108 0.65 5.25 20.13
N HIS A 109 1.31 4.55 19.21
CA HIS A 109 1.78 5.12 17.94
C HIS A 109 1.15 4.34 16.78
N LYS A 110 0.65 5.05 15.77
CA LYS A 110 0.25 4.43 14.50
C LYS A 110 0.52 5.37 13.33
N GLU A 111 1.02 4.81 12.25
CA GLU A 111 1.43 5.51 11.04
C GLU A 111 1.03 4.68 9.82
N GLY A 112 0.63 5.37 8.74
CA GLY A 112 0.34 4.76 7.46
C GLY A 112 1.57 4.22 6.74
N LEU A 113 1.33 3.23 5.89
CA LEU A 113 2.36 2.54 5.11
C LEU A 113 2.54 3.17 3.72
N PHE A 114 1.44 3.64 3.14
CA PHE A 114 1.38 4.27 1.83
C PHE A 114 0.95 5.73 1.91
N PHE A 115 0.12 6.07 2.90
CA PHE A 115 -0.40 7.42 3.12
C PHE A 115 0.12 7.99 4.45
N ASP A 116 0.52 9.27 4.46
CA ASP A 116 1.37 9.85 5.52
C ASP A 116 0.67 10.19 6.86
N GLY A 117 -0.61 9.84 7.03
CA GLY A 117 -1.34 10.10 8.27
C GLY A 117 -0.80 9.30 9.46
N SER A 118 -0.59 9.95 10.60
CA SER A 118 -0.13 9.28 11.83
C SER A 118 -0.55 9.96 13.13
N TYR A 119 -0.48 9.22 14.24
CA TYR A 119 -0.64 9.74 15.60
C TYR A 119 0.33 9.13 16.60
N ILE A 120 0.60 9.89 17.66
CA ILE A 120 1.28 9.46 18.89
C ILE A 120 0.45 9.95 20.08
N ILE A 121 0.09 9.04 20.99
CA ILE A 121 -0.73 9.33 22.18
C ILE A 121 0.05 8.95 23.43
N SER A 122 0.10 9.86 24.39
CA SER A 122 0.70 9.67 25.72
C SER A 122 -0.24 10.19 26.80
N GLY A 123 -1.08 9.32 27.36
CA GLY A 123 -2.12 9.75 28.29
C GLY A 123 -3.11 10.70 27.60
N SER A 124 -3.17 11.96 28.04
CA SER A 124 -3.99 13.00 27.40
C SER A 124 -3.25 13.80 26.32
N TYR A 125 -1.95 13.57 26.10
CA TYR A 125 -1.19 14.30 25.08
C TYR A 125 -1.26 13.57 23.74
N TRP A 126 -1.54 14.34 22.69
CA TRP A 126 -1.69 13.89 21.32
C TRP A 126 -0.71 14.63 20.43
N GLN A 127 -0.07 13.90 19.56
CA GLN A 127 0.69 14.41 18.44
C GLN A 127 0.10 13.79 17.18
N ILE A 128 -0.44 14.61 16.29
CA ILE A 128 -1.13 14.15 15.07
C ILE A 128 -0.50 14.78 13.83
N TYR A 129 -0.40 13.99 12.77
CA TYR A 129 0.15 14.38 11.47
C TYR A 129 -0.89 14.16 10.37
N ASN A 130 -1.06 15.14 9.50
CA ASN A 130 -1.90 15.00 8.30
C ASN A 130 -1.09 14.51 7.10
N SER A 131 -1.76 14.31 5.96
CA SER A 131 -1.15 13.89 4.69
C SER A 131 -0.09 14.85 4.12
N ASN A 132 0.03 16.06 4.66
CA ASN A 132 1.03 17.06 4.24
C ASN A 132 2.18 17.17 5.27
N ASP A 133 2.34 16.16 6.13
CA ASP A 133 3.33 16.13 7.22
C ASP A 133 3.21 17.32 8.19
N GLN A 134 2.01 17.91 8.29
CA GLN A 134 1.75 19.00 9.24
C GLN A 134 1.39 18.43 10.60
N ARG A 135 2.13 18.90 11.60
CA ARG A 135 2.04 18.44 12.98
C ARG A 135 1.17 19.34 13.85
N LYS A 136 0.37 18.73 14.74
CA LYS A 136 -0.25 19.41 15.90
C LYS A 136 0.07 18.68 17.19
N PHE A 137 0.32 19.45 18.25
CA PHE A 137 0.37 18.96 19.63
C PHE A 137 -0.87 19.43 20.35
N LEU A 138 -1.64 18.49 20.89
CA LEU A 138 -2.93 18.75 21.51
C LEU A 138 -3.00 18.03 22.85
N THR A 139 -3.74 18.62 23.78
CA THR A 139 -4.16 17.93 25.00
C THR A 139 -5.63 17.56 24.83
N LEU A 140 -5.97 16.32 25.15
CA LEU A 140 -7.33 15.80 25.11
C LEU A 140 -8.19 16.56 26.11
N THR A 141 -9.24 17.17 25.61
CA THR A 141 -10.28 17.84 26.39
C THR A 141 -11.65 17.31 25.98
N THR A 142 -12.69 17.67 26.72
CA THR A 142 -14.07 17.35 26.35
C THR A 142 -14.51 18.03 25.05
N SER A 143 -13.89 19.15 24.64
CA SER A 143 -14.25 19.89 23.44
C SER A 143 -13.65 19.31 22.15
N ASN A 144 -12.52 18.60 22.24
CA ASN A 144 -11.82 18.05 21.08
C ASN A 144 -11.79 16.51 21.04
N SER A 145 -12.29 15.84 22.08
CA SER A 145 -12.27 14.38 22.20
C SER A 145 -12.91 13.68 21.00
N THR A 146 -14.06 14.14 20.52
CA THR A 146 -14.74 13.56 19.35
C THR A 146 -13.86 13.64 18.11
N ASN A 147 -13.28 14.82 17.82
CA ASN A 147 -12.43 14.99 16.64
C ASN A 147 -11.15 14.17 16.74
N LEU A 148 -10.51 14.11 17.90
CA LEU A 148 -9.31 13.30 18.11
C LEU A 148 -9.58 11.79 18.00
N ASN A 149 -10.71 11.32 18.55
CA ASN A 149 -11.09 9.91 18.44
C ASN A 149 -11.51 9.52 17.02
N ASN A 150 -12.19 10.41 16.30
CA ASN A 150 -12.53 10.20 14.90
C ASN A 150 -11.28 10.22 14.02
N PHE A 151 -10.34 11.15 14.28
CA PHE A 151 -9.02 11.15 13.65
C PHE A 151 -8.30 9.81 13.86
N LYS A 152 -8.23 9.34 15.11
CA LYS A 152 -7.63 8.05 15.45
C LYS A 152 -8.29 6.90 14.69
N THR A 153 -9.61 6.87 14.65
CA THR A 153 -10.38 5.82 13.97
C THR A 153 -10.12 5.83 12.46
N ALA A 154 -10.02 7.01 11.85
CA ALA A 154 -9.68 7.16 10.44
C ALA A 154 -8.27 6.61 10.16
N ILE A 155 -7.27 6.96 10.96
CA ILE A 155 -5.90 6.41 10.83
C ILE A 155 -5.88 4.90 11.05
N ASP A 156 -6.58 4.39 12.07
CA ASP A 156 -6.66 2.94 12.33
C ASP A 156 -7.26 2.19 11.14
N ASN A 157 -8.36 2.70 10.57
CA ASN A 157 -9.02 2.09 9.42
C ASN A 157 -8.16 2.20 8.15
N MET A 158 -7.50 3.34 7.93
CA MET A 158 -6.56 3.52 6.82
C MET A 158 -5.47 2.45 6.84
N VAL A 159 -4.74 2.34 7.96
CA VAL A 159 -3.64 1.38 8.13
C VAL A 159 -4.12 -0.06 7.95
N GLU A 160 -5.31 -0.38 8.45
CA GLU A 160 -5.90 -1.71 8.28
C GLU A 160 -6.22 -2.03 6.82
N ARG A 161 -6.70 -1.04 6.05
CA ARG A 161 -6.93 -1.19 4.62
C ARG A 161 -5.63 -1.30 3.83
N GLU A 162 -4.59 -0.55 4.18
CA GLU A 162 -3.27 -0.70 3.55
C GLU A 162 -2.73 -2.11 3.77
N ARG A 163 -2.80 -2.64 5.00
CA ARG A 163 -2.40 -4.03 5.31
C ARG A 163 -3.22 -5.05 4.53
N SER A 164 -4.53 -4.85 4.45
CA SER A 164 -5.43 -5.70 3.65
C SER A 164 -5.06 -5.68 2.16
N ALA A 165 -4.66 -4.52 1.63
CA ALA A 165 -4.22 -4.40 0.25
C ALA A 165 -2.88 -5.10 0.01
N ILE A 166 -1.94 -5.02 0.95
CA ILE A 166 -0.68 -5.76 0.90
C ILE A 166 -0.95 -7.27 0.91
N ALA A 167 -1.83 -7.73 1.79
CA ALA A 167 -2.21 -9.14 1.88
C ALA A 167 -2.87 -9.64 0.58
N ALA A 168 -3.69 -8.80 -0.07
CA ALA A 168 -4.39 -9.17 -1.30
C ALA A 168 -3.52 -9.04 -2.57
N GLY A 169 -2.63 -8.04 -2.63
CA GLY A 169 -1.88 -7.67 -3.84
C GLY A 169 -0.39 -8.03 -3.83
N GLY A 170 0.19 -8.29 -2.65
CA GLY A 170 1.60 -8.64 -2.49
C GLY A 170 2.58 -7.52 -2.89
N THR A 171 3.82 -7.93 -3.19
CA THR A 171 4.95 -7.02 -3.46
C THR A 171 4.79 -6.12 -4.66
N THR A 172 4.05 -6.57 -5.68
CA THR A 172 3.86 -5.76 -6.89
C THR A 172 3.09 -4.49 -6.56
N ILE A 173 2.05 -4.58 -5.72
CA ILE A 173 1.23 -3.45 -5.33
C ILE A 173 1.97 -2.49 -4.41
N VAL A 174 2.73 -3.02 -3.44
CA VAL A 174 3.58 -2.20 -2.56
C VAL A 174 4.56 -1.36 -3.38
N SER A 175 5.35 -2.00 -4.26
CA SER A 175 6.35 -1.31 -5.08
C SER A 175 5.72 -0.23 -5.96
N THR A 176 4.54 -0.52 -6.46
CA THR A 176 3.79 0.36 -7.37
C THR A 176 3.24 1.57 -6.66
N VAL A 177 2.56 1.38 -5.53
CA VAL A 177 1.92 2.47 -4.79
C VAL A 177 2.98 3.46 -4.31
N VAL A 178 4.05 2.95 -3.74
CA VAL A 178 5.19 3.76 -3.27
C VAL A 178 5.90 4.47 -4.43
N ALA A 179 5.99 3.84 -5.60
CA ALA A 179 6.60 4.46 -6.78
C ALA A 179 5.70 5.55 -7.38
N LEU A 180 4.39 5.34 -7.47
CA LEU A 180 3.50 6.17 -8.28
C LEU A 180 2.81 7.30 -7.52
N PHE A 181 2.52 7.09 -6.24
CA PHE A 181 1.64 7.95 -5.49
C PHE A 181 2.44 8.78 -4.48
N THR A 182 2.98 9.88 -4.97
CA THR A 182 3.43 11.02 -4.15
C THR A 182 2.32 12.06 -3.96
N THR A 183 1.23 11.95 -4.73
CA THR A 183 0.05 12.81 -4.69
C THR A 183 -1.21 11.99 -4.95
N PRO A 184 -2.40 12.48 -4.56
CA PRO A 184 -3.57 11.63 -4.51
C PRO A 184 -4.16 11.31 -5.90
N PRO A 185 -4.14 10.05 -6.36
CA PRO A 185 -4.74 9.67 -7.62
C PRO A 185 -6.28 9.60 -7.51
N GLY A 186 -6.97 9.75 -8.64
CA GLY A 186 -8.39 9.36 -8.72
C GLY A 186 -8.54 7.83 -8.65
N LEU A 187 -9.70 7.34 -8.19
CA LEU A 187 -10.01 5.89 -8.09
C LEU A 187 -9.72 5.15 -9.40
N SER A 188 -10.06 5.75 -10.55
CA SER A 188 -9.82 5.17 -11.87
C SER A 188 -8.34 4.92 -12.16
N VAL A 189 -7.47 5.85 -11.76
CA VAL A 189 -6.01 5.74 -11.93
C VAL A 189 -5.46 4.66 -11.01
N LEU A 190 -5.92 4.60 -9.76
CA LEU A 190 -5.49 3.57 -8.82
C LEU A 190 -5.91 2.17 -9.30
N LEU A 191 -7.17 2.01 -9.71
CA LEU A 191 -7.68 0.75 -10.25
C LEU A 191 -6.96 0.32 -11.52
N SER A 192 -6.74 1.23 -12.48
CA SER A 192 -6.05 0.91 -13.73
C SER A 192 -4.61 0.51 -13.47
N THR A 193 -3.92 1.21 -12.56
CA THR A 193 -2.55 0.91 -12.13
C THR A 193 -2.44 -0.47 -11.51
N VAL A 194 -3.26 -0.75 -10.51
CA VAL A 194 -3.27 -2.03 -9.80
C VAL A 194 -3.58 -3.17 -10.78
N THR A 195 -4.56 -2.99 -11.66
CA THR A 195 -4.96 -4.01 -12.63
C THR A 195 -3.90 -4.24 -13.71
N ALA A 196 -3.30 -3.18 -14.24
CA ALA A 196 -2.24 -3.26 -15.27
C ALA A 196 -1.03 -4.04 -14.77
N LEU A 197 -0.74 -3.94 -13.47
CA LEU A 197 0.43 -4.55 -12.82
C LEU A 197 0.13 -5.90 -12.19
N GLY A 198 -0.96 -6.55 -12.62
CA GLY A 198 -1.33 -7.91 -12.21
C GLY A 198 -1.98 -8.02 -10.82
N GLY A 199 -2.31 -6.89 -10.20
CA GLY A 199 -3.16 -6.84 -9.02
C GLY A 199 -4.63 -7.05 -9.37
N THR A 200 -5.43 -7.40 -8.35
CA THR A 200 -6.87 -7.56 -8.52
C THR A 200 -7.58 -6.21 -8.39
N VAL A 201 -8.70 -6.05 -9.10
CA VAL A 201 -9.62 -4.91 -8.91
C VAL A 201 -9.99 -4.74 -7.43
N THR A 202 -10.19 -5.85 -6.71
CA THR A 202 -10.43 -5.88 -5.27
C THR A 202 -9.33 -5.17 -4.47
N THR A 203 -8.06 -5.41 -4.81
CA THR A 203 -6.93 -4.74 -4.14
C THR A 203 -6.96 -3.24 -4.35
N GLY A 204 -7.28 -2.79 -5.57
CA GLY A 204 -7.40 -1.37 -5.86
C GLY A 204 -8.57 -0.71 -5.13
N ILE A 205 -9.71 -1.40 -4.96
CA ILE A 205 -10.83 -0.90 -4.14
C ILE A 205 -10.40 -0.77 -2.67
N ILE A 206 -9.67 -1.76 -2.13
CA ILE A 206 -9.19 -1.72 -0.75
C ILE A 206 -8.24 -0.53 -0.52
N LEU A 207 -7.30 -0.30 -1.45
CA LEU A 207 -6.39 0.85 -1.39
C LEU A 207 -7.13 2.18 -1.52
N TRP A 208 -8.15 2.26 -2.36
CA TRP A 208 -8.97 3.47 -2.45
C TRP A 208 -9.68 3.77 -1.12
N ASN A 209 -10.20 2.74 -0.45
CA ASN A 209 -10.81 2.93 0.87
C ASN A 209 -9.78 3.42 1.90
N ALA A 210 -8.53 2.94 1.84
CA ALA A 210 -7.46 3.47 2.69
C ALA A 210 -7.25 4.97 2.42
N TYR A 211 -7.19 5.36 1.16
CA TYR A 211 -7.05 6.77 0.77
C TYR A 211 -8.25 7.63 1.22
N ASP A 212 -9.47 7.12 1.15
CA ASP A 212 -10.64 7.85 1.64
C ASP A 212 -10.58 8.09 3.16
N TYR A 213 -10.10 7.10 3.93
CA TYR A 213 -9.81 7.27 5.36
C TYR A 213 -8.68 8.28 5.62
N GLN A 214 -7.67 8.40 4.76
CA GLN A 214 -6.68 9.48 4.87
C GLN A 214 -7.35 10.86 4.76
N LYS A 215 -8.30 11.04 3.85
CA LYS A 215 -9.04 12.31 3.74
C LYS A 215 -9.89 12.59 4.97
N GLU A 216 -10.55 11.57 5.51
CA GLU A 216 -11.28 11.70 6.77
C GLU A 216 -10.33 12.12 7.90
N ALA A 217 -9.15 11.52 7.98
CA ALA A 217 -8.12 11.91 8.93
C ALA A 217 -7.71 13.37 8.72
N ASP A 218 -7.43 13.82 7.50
CA ASP A 218 -7.09 15.22 7.22
C ASP A 218 -8.22 16.19 7.61
N TYR A 219 -9.46 15.81 7.37
CA TYR A 219 -10.64 16.58 7.79
C TYR A 219 -10.68 16.74 9.31
N TYR A 220 -10.59 15.63 10.08
CA TYR A 220 -10.62 15.68 11.53
C TYR A 220 -9.38 16.37 12.11
N TRP A 221 -8.22 16.23 11.46
CA TRP A 221 -7.03 16.99 11.81
C TRP A 221 -7.28 18.49 11.71
N GLY A 222 -7.95 18.96 10.65
CA GLY A 222 -8.32 20.37 10.48
C GLY A 222 -9.24 20.91 11.58
N GLN A 223 -10.15 20.06 12.07
CA GLN A 223 -11.12 20.39 13.12
C GLN A 223 -10.57 20.22 14.55
N ALA A 224 -9.49 19.48 14.74
CA ALA A 224 -8.84 19.31 16.04
C ALA A 224 -8.19 20.63 16.47
N ARG A 225 -8.72 21.21 17.56
CA ARG A 225 -8.30 22.47 18.18
C ARG A 225 -8.40 22.38 19.70
#